data_AF-A0AAE4B0Z6-F1
#
_entry.id   AF-A0AAE4B0Z6-F1
#
_cell.length_a   1.000
_cell.length_b   1.000
_cell.length_c   1.000
_cell.angle_alpha   90.00
_cell.angle_beta   90.00
_cell.angle_gamma   90.00
#
_symmetry.space_group_name_H-M   'P 1'
#
loop_
_entity.id
_entity.type
_entity.pdbx_description
1 polymer ?
#
loop_
_entity_poly.entity_id
_entity_poly.type
_entity_poly.pdbx_seq_one_letter_code
_entity_poly.pdbx_strand_id
1 'polypeptide(L)'
;MTATVENAPALGDDLEQRRAKIRRQQLLMATEQWAPGYREVAGGWLKYVCEITGATDEERAWLEAHVATHGLPDVVRTAEEWSARRRTQGGQANAAATAAFLAGDFDRARDMIDVARAHGAVLETEWLRLHEFVSARAAAAA
;
A
#
# COMPACT_ATOMS: atom_id res chain seq x y z
N MET A 1 -37.76 16.24 -6.50
CA MET A 1 -36.30 16.39 -6.25
C MET A 1 -35.92 15.36 -5.22
N THR A 2 -35.57 14.16 -5.67
CA THR A 2 -35.09 13.08 -4.81
C THR A 2 -33.59 13.25 -4.70
N ALA A 3 -33.10 13.62 -3.51
CA ALA A 3 -31.68 13.64 -3.22
C ALA A 3 -31.17 12.19 -3.30
N THR A 4 -30.26 11.94 -4.24
CA THR A 4 -29.47 10.72 -4.29
C THR A 4 -28.70 10.64 -2.99
N VAL A 5 -29.07 9.71 -2.11
CA VAL A 5 -28.23 9.32 -0.98
C VAL A 5 -27.01 8.67 -1.62
N GLU A 6 -25.90 9.41 -1.70
CA GLU A 6 -24.58 8.81 -1.94
C GLU A 6 -24.36 7.81 -0.82
N ASN A 7 -24.56 6.53 -1.15
CA ASN A 7 -24.27 5.42 -0.25
C ASN A 7 -22.78 5.47 0.04
N ALA A 8 -22.41 5.93 1.24
CA ALA A 8 -21.06 5.71 1.74
C ALA A 8 -20.76 4.21 1.63
N PRO A 9 -19.59 3.81 1.09
CA PRO A 9 -19.26 2.40 0.99
C PRO A 9 -19.37 1.75 2.37
N ALA A 10 -19.97 0.55 2.43
CA ALA A 10 -19.96 -0.22 3.67
C ALA A 10 -18.50 -0.39 4.11
N LEU A 11 -18.23 -0.47 5.42
CA LEU A 11 -16.86 -0.59 5.95
C LEU A 11 -16.05 -1.72 5.25
N GLY A 12 -16.73 -2.80 4.84
CA GLY A 12 -16.13 -3.87 4.04
C GLY A 12 -15.59 -3.40 2.69
N ASP A 13 -16.38 -2.64 1.92
CA ASP A 13 -16.01 -2.15 0.59
C ASP A 13 -14.83 -1.14 0.66
N ASP A 14 -14.80 -0.29 1.70
CA ASP A 14 -13.67 0.63 1.94
C ASP A 14 -12.38 -0.14 2.29
N LEU A 15 -12.47 -1.16 3.16
CA LEU A 15 -11.30 -1.97 3.51
C LEU A 15 -10.77 -2.77 2.31
N GLU A 16 -11.65 -3.28 1.44
CA GLU A 16 -11.21 -3.95 0.20
C GLU A 16 -10.47 -2.99 -0.73
N GLN A 17 -11.00 -1.78 -0.93
CA GLN A 17 -10.33 -0.76 -1.74
C GLN A 17 -8.96 -0.37 -1.18
N ARG A 18 -8.87 -0.18 0.15
CA ARG A 18 -7.59 0.12 0.82
C ARG A 18 -6.60 -1.03 0.71
N ARG A 19 -7.07 -2.27 0.84
CA ARG A 19 -6.23 -3.46 0.63
C ARG A 19 -5.67 -3.52 -0.79
N ALA A 20 -6.49 -3.21 -1.80
CA ALA A 20 -6.02 -3.12 -3.19
C ALA A 20 -4.97 -2.02 -3.38
N LYS A 21 -5.14 -0.85 -2.74
CA LYS A 21 -4.15 0.25 -2.76
C LYS A 21 -2.82 -0.16 -2.11
N ILE A 22 -2.87 -0.79 -0.94
CA ILE A 22 -1.69 -1.33 -0.24
C ILE A 22 -0.96 -2.33 -1.13
N ARG A 23 -1.72 -3.24 -1.75
CA ARG A 23 -1.17 -4.28 -2.62
C ARG A 23 -0.46 -3.69 -3.83
N ARG A 24 -1.06 -2.69 -4.49
CA ARG A 24 -0.40 -1.93 -5.57
C ARG A 24 0.91 -1.29 -5.11
N GLN A 25 0.95 -0.66 -3.92
CA GLN A 25 2.19 -0.10 -3.38
C GLN A 25 3.26 -1.17 -3.14
N GLN A 26 2.88 -2.34 -2.62
CA GLN A 26 3.79 -3.47 -2.43
C GLN A 26 4.39 -3.97 -3.75
N LEU A 27 3.58 -4.06 -4.81
CA LEU A 27 4.03 -4.43 -6.16
C LEU A 27 5.00 -3.41 -6.75
N LEU A 28 4.74 -2.10 -6.56
CA LEU A 28 5.66 -1.05 -7.00
C LEU A 28 6.99 -1.12 -6.26
N MET A 29 6.97 -1.31 -4.95
CA MET A 29 8.21 -1.50 -4.17
C MET A 29 8.98 -2.75 -4.60
N ALA A 30 8.29 -3.85 -4.88
CA ALA A 30 8.93 -5.06 -5.41
C ALA A 30 9.55 -4.81 -6.79
N THR A 31 8.88 -4.00 -7.63
CA THR A 31 9.41 -3.59 -8.92
C THR A 31 10.66 -2.73 -8.75
N GLU A 32 10.66 -1.73 -7.87
CA GLU A 32 11.85 -0.96 -7.53
C GLU A 32 12.99 -1.84 -7.02
N GLN A 33 12.68 -2.86 -6.23
CA GLN A 33 13.70 -3.71 -5.63
C GLN A 33 14.33 -4.68 -6.62
N TRP A 34 13.52 -5.32 -7.46
CA TRP A 34 13.96 -6.48 -8.23
C TRP A 34 14.09 -6.18 -9.72
N ALA A 35 13.25 -5.31 -10.30
CA ALA A 35 13.21 -5.14 -11.75
C ALA A 35 14.56 -4.76 -12.39
N PRO A 36 15.40 -3.87 -11.80
CA PRO A 36 16.70 -3.54 -12.37
C PRO A 36 17.61 -4.76 -12.57
N GLY A 37 17.59 -5.73 -11.64
CA GLY A 37 18.44 -6.92 -11.69
C GLY A 37 17.98 -7.98 -12.71
N TYR A 38 16.75 -7.88 -13.20
CA TYR A 38 16.12 -8.87 -14.09
C TYR A 38 15.73 -8.31 -15.46
N ARG A 39 16.15 -7.09 -15.82
CA ARG A 39 15.80 -6.46 -17.12
C ARG A 39 16.22 -7.32 -18.31
N GLU A 40 17.43 -7.88 -18.26
CA GLU A 40 18.07 -8.61 -19.35
C GLU A 40 17.93 -10.14 -19.22
N VAL A 41 17.20 -10.63 -18.21
CA VAL A 41 17.03 -12.08 -17.97
C VAL A 41 15.88 -12.62 -18.81
N ALA A 42 15.97 -13.86 -19.29
CA ALA A 42 14.90 -14.51 -20.05
C ALA A 42 13.57 -14.51 -19.28
N GLY A 43 12.52 -13.94 -19.89
CA GLY A 43 11.22 -13.71 -19.25
C GLY A 43 11.05 -12.32 -18.62
N GLY A 44 12.12 -11.53 -18.55
CA GLY A 44 12.12 -10.13 -18.14
C GLY A 44 11.75 -9.89 -16.68
N TRP A 45 11.89 -8.64 -16.26
CA TRP A 45 11.60 -8.20 -14.90
C TRP A 45 10.18 -8.54 -14.43
N LEU A 46 9.18 -8.45 -15.31
CA LEU A 46 7.77 -8.59 -14.95
C LEU A 46 7.47 -9.99 -14.43
N LYS A 47 7.97 -11.02 -15.11
CA LYS A 47 7.82 -12.42 -14.68
C LYS A 47 8.38 -12.62 -13.27
N TYR A 48 9.62 -12.19 -13.04
CA TYR A 48 10.29 -12.38 -11.75
C TYR A 48 9.61 -11.62 -10.61
N VAL A 49 9.22 -10.36 -10.84
CA VAL A 49 8.50 -9.57 -9.83
C VAL A 49 7.17 -10.24 -9.47
N CYS A 50 6.42 -10.71 -10.47
CA CYS A 50 5.15 -11.41 -10.23
C CYS A 50 5.35 -12.72 -9.47
N GLU A 51 6.37 -13.51 -9.80
CA GLU A 51 6.67 -14.76 -9.09
C GLU A 51 7.08 -14.51 -7.62
N ILE A 52 7.97 -13.54 -7.37
CA ILE A 52 8.42 -13.19 -6.02
C ILE A 52 7.26 -12.68 -5.15
N THR A 53 6.34 -11.93 -5.73
CA THR A 53 5.22 -11.30 -5.00
C THR A 53 3.96 -12.16 -4.96
N GLY A 54 3.95 -13.29 -5.65
CA GLY A 54 2.74 -14.10 -5.87
C GLY A 54 1.62 -13.29 -6.54
N ALA A 55 1.97 -12.46 -7.53
CA ALA A 55 1.01 -11.55 -8.16
C ALA A 55 -0.04 -12.32 -8.97
N THR A 56 -1.29 -11.87 -8.89
CA THR A 56 -2.37 -12.37 -9.74
C THR A 56 -2.22 -11.87 -11.19
N ASP A 57 -2.99 -12.44 -12.12
CA ASP A 57 -3.00 -11.98 -13.51
C ASP A 57 -3.51 -10.53 -13.65
N GLU A 58 -4.49 -10.13 -12.83
CA GLU A 58 -4.97 -8.75 -12.78
C GLU A 58 -3.89 -7.79 -12.28
N GLU A 59 -3.17 -8.17 -11.22
CA GLU A 59 -2.05 -7.39 -10.68
C GLU A 59 -0.90 -7.27 -11.67
N ARG A 60 -0.62 -8.35 -12.43
CA ARG A 60 0.36 -8.34 -13.51
C ARG A 60 -0.03 -7.35 -14.62
N ALA A 61 -1.26 -7.44 -15.12
CA ALA A 61 -1.74 -6.54 -16.17
C ALA A 61 -1.70 -5.07 -15.72
N TRP A 62 -2.10 -4.81 -14.47
CA TRP A 62 -2.00 -3.47 -13.88
C TRP A 62 -0.55 -2.98 -13.80
N LEU A 63 0.38 -3.82 -13.34
CA LEU A 63 1.79 -3.45 -13.19
C LEU A 63 2.47 -3.20 -14.53
N GLU A 64 2.14 -4.00 -15.54
CA GLU A 64 2.61 -3.81 -16.92
C GLU A 64 2.14 -2.47 -17.48
N ALA A 65 0.84 -2.15 -17.35
CA ALA A 65 0.30 -0.87 -17.77
C ALA A 65 0.91 0.33 -17.00
N HIS A 66 1.17 0.15 -15.70
CA HIS A 66 1.81 1.17 -14.88
C HIS A 66 3.22 1.47 -15.38
N VAL A 67 4.04 0.44 -15.64
CA VAL A 67 5.42 0.61 -16.12
C VAL A 67 5.47 1.11 -17.56
N ALA A 68 4.52 0.72 -18.42
CA ALA A 68 4.41 1.30 -19.76
C ALA A 68 4.19 2.82 -19.73
N THR A 69 3.52 3.32 -18.68
CA THR A 69 3.22 4.74 -18.50
C THR A 69 4.34 5.51 -17.79
N HIS A 70 4.95 4.93 -16.76
CA HIS A 70 5.87 5.63 -15.85
C HIS A 70 7.35 5.23 -16.02
N GLY A 71 7.61 4.21 -16.85
CA GLY A 71 8.93 3.63 -17.01
C GLY A 71 9.31 2.69 -15.86
N LEU A 72 10.46 2.04 -16.03
CA LEU A 72 11.05 1.21 -14.97
C LEU A 72 11.91 2.07 -14.03
N PRO A 73 11.90 1.78 -12.72
CA PRO A 73 12.81 2.43 -11.79
C PRO A 73 14.27 2.02 -12.08
N ASP A 74 15.18 3.00 -12.10
CA ASP A 74 16.62 2.79 -12.35
C ASP A 74 17.46 2.63 -11.07
N VAL A 75 16.85 2.76 -9.89
CA VAL A 75 17.59 2.78 -8.63
C VAL A 75 17.93 1.36 -8.18
N VAL A 76 19.22 1.04 -8.13
CA VAL A 76 19.73 -0.21 -7.55
C VAL A 76 20.12 0.04 -6.09
N ARG A 77 19.67 -0.83 -5.19
CA ARG A 77 20.04 -0.85 -3.76
C ARG A 77 20.37 -2.26 -3.33
N THR A 78 21.22 -2.39 -2.32
CA THR A 78 21.48 -3.66 -1.64
C THR A 78 20.25 -4.14 -0.85
N ALA A 79 20.23 -5.41 -0.48
CA ALA A 79 19.16 -5.96 0.36
C ALA A 79 19.07 -5.29 1.74
N GLU A 80 20.21 -4.87 2.30
CA GLU A 80 20.29 -4.16 3.57
C GLU A 80 19.70 -2.75 3.47
N GLU A 81 20.04 -2.00 2.43
CA GLU A 81 19.48 -0.67 2.14
C GLU A 81 17.97 -0.73 1.93
N TRP A 82 17.48 -1.75 1.23
CA TRP A 82 16.05 -1.98 1.06
C TRP A 82 15.34 -2.27 2.38
N SER A 83 15.96 -3.11 3.21
CA SER A 83 15.41 -3.45 4.53
C SER A 83 15.42 -2.24 5.46
N ALA A 84 16.48 -1.43 5.44
CA ALA A 84 16.57 -0.18 6.18
C ALA A 84 15.49 0.81 5.71
N ARG A 85 15.35 1.02 4.39
CA ARG A 85 14.33 1.91 3.81
C ARG A 85 12.93 1.50 4.23
N ARG A 86 12.56 0.22 4.12
CA ARG A 86 11.24 -0.27 4.56
C ARG A 86 10.99 -0.01 6.05
N ARG A 87 11.97 -0.32 6.92
CA ARG A 87 11.84 -0.06 8.36
C ARG A 87 11.66 1.42 8.65
N THR A 88 12.47 2.29 8.04
CA THR A 88 12.37 3.74 8.23
C THR A 88 11.04 4.29 7.75
N GLN A 89 10.63 3.96 6.52
CA GLN A 89 9.39 4.48 5.93
C GLN A 89 8.15 3.95 6.66
N GLY A 90 8.14 2.66 7.00
CA GLY A 90 7.05 2.06 7.79
C GLY A 90 6.96 2.64 9.20
N GLY A 91 8.10 2.84 9.88
CA GLY A 91 8.13 3.47 11.20
C GLY A 91 7.67 4.93 11.18
N GLN A 92 8.10 5.70 10.18
CA GLN A 92 7.65 7.09 9.97
C GLN A 92 6.14 7.15 9.70
N ALA A 93 5.61 6.27 8.86
CA ALA A 93 4.19 6.20 8.58
C ALA A 93 3.38 5.83 9.85
N ASN A 94 3.86 4.87 10.65
CA ASN A 94 3.18 4.50 11.90
C ASN A 94 3.17 5.66 12.91
N ALA A 95 4.28 6.40 13.03
CA ALA A 95 4.34 7.60 13.86
C ALA A 95 3.41 8.71 13.33
N ALA A 96 3.38 8.92 12.01
CA ALA A 96 2.49 9.89 11.36
C ALA A 96 1.01 9.53 11.53
N ALA A 97 0.67 8.24 11.51
CA ALA A 97 -0.69 7.76 11.79
C ALA A 97 -1.12 8.13 13.21
N THR A 98 -0.26 7.92 14.20
CA THR A 98 -0.51 8.30 15.59
C THR A 98 -0.69 9.81 15.72
N ALA A 99 0.18 10.61 15.09
CA ALA A 99 0.10 12.07 15.14
C ALA A 99 -1.20 12.59 14.51
N ALA A 100 -1.59 12.05 13.35
CA ALA A 100 -2.84 12.41 12.68
C ALA A 100 -4.07 12.06 13.54
N PHE A 101 -4.07 10.86 14.13
CA PHE A 101 -5.15 10.44 15.03
C PHE A 101 -5.30 11.38 16.24
N LEU A 102 -4.19 11.74 16.88
CA LEU A 102 -4.20 12.66 18.03
C LEU A 102 -4.64 14.08 17.65
N ALA A 103 -4.43 14.48 16.40
CA ALA A 103 -4.92 15.76 15.86
C ALA A 103 -6.40 15.72 15.45
N GLY A 104 -7.08 14.56 15.54
CA GLY A 104 -8.45 14.37 15.07
C GLY A 104 -8.58 14.19 13.56
N ASP A 105 -7.46 14.09 12.83
CA ASP A 105 -7.44 13.83 11.39
C ASP A 105 -7.48 12.31 11.13
N PHE A 106 -8.70 11.76 11.26
CA PHE A 106 -8.93 10.32 11.20
C PHE A 106 -8.70 9.74 9.80
N ASP A 107 -9.00 10.48 8.74
CA ASP A 107 -8.76 10.03 7.37
C ASP A 107 -7.26 9.90 7.08
N ARG A 108 -6.47 10.92 7.48
CA ARG A 108 -5.01 10.85 7.36
C ARG A 108 -4.42 9.75 8.22
N ALA A 109 -4.97 9.51 9.42
CA ALA A 109 -4.51 8.42 10.27
C ALA A 109 -4.66 7.06 9.56
N ARG A 110 -5.81 6.80 8.93
CA ARG A 110 -6.08 5.59 8.15
C ARG A 110 -5.15 5.47 6.94
N ASP A 111 -4.92 6.56 6.21
CA ASP A 111 -4.00 6.56 5.08
C ASP A 111 -2.54 6.25 5.49
N MET A 112 -2.10 6.73 6.65
CA MET A 112 -0.76 6.43 7.16
C MET A 112 -0.65 5.00 7.72
N ILE A 113 -1.74 4.43 8.24
CA ILE A 113 -1.83 3.00 8.59
C ILE A 113 -1.65 2.12 7.34
N ASP A 114 -2.31 2.48 6.22
CA ASP A 114 -2.15 1.79 4.94
C ASP A 114 -0.68 1.80 4.46
N VAL A 115 -0.02 2.97 4.52
CA VAL A 115 1.40 3.11 4.15
C VAL A 115 2.29 2.28 5.08
N ALA A 116 2.06 2.32 6.39
CA ALA A 116 2.81 1.51 7.35
C ALA A 116 2.65 0.01 7.07
N ARG A 117 1.44 -0.43 6.72
CA ARG A 117 1.13 -1.81 6.31
C ARG A 117 1.83 -2.20 5.00
N ALA A 118 1.88 -1.32 4.01
CA ALA A 118 2.60 -1.55 2.77
C ALA A 118 4.09 -1.81 3.02
N HIS A 119 4.70 -1.07 3.94
CA HIS A 119 6.11 -1.24 4.33
C HIS A 119 6.38 -2.37 5.32
N GLY A 120 5.34 -3.06 5.80
CA GLY A 120 5.46 -4.18 6.75
C GLY A 120 5.66 -3.77 8.21
N ALA A 121 5.38 -2.51 8.57
CA ALA A 121 5.44 -2.03 9.95
C ALA A 121 4.15 -2.33 10.75
N VAL A 122 3.06 -2.67 10.06
CA VAL A 122 1.77 -3.06 10.64
C VAL A 122 1.38 -4.41 10.04
N LEU A 123 0.90 -5.34 10.85
CA LEU A 123 0.42 -6.65 10.39
C LEU A 123 -1.03 -6.57 9.89
N GLU A 124 -1.50 -7.56 9.14
CA GLU A 124 -2.87 -7.57 8.60
C GLU A 124 -3.95 -7.48 9.68
N THR A 125 -3.78 -8.24 10.77
CA THR A 125 -4.73 -8.26 11.89
C THR A 125 -4.72 -6.93 12.67
N GLU A 126 -3.57 -6.28 12.78
CA GLU A 126 -3.44 -4.96 13.40
C GLU A 126 -4.04 -3.87 12.51
N TRP A 127 -3.79 -3.95 11.20
CA TRP A 127 -4.36 -3.05 10.19
C TRP A 127 -5.89 -3.02 10.29
N LEU A 128 -6.54 -4.19 10.31
CA LEU A 128 -8.00 -4.30 10.46
C LEU A 128 -8.49 -3.63 11.76
N ARG A 129 -7.88 -3.97 12.91
CA ARG A 129 -8.28 -3.44 14.22
C ARG A 129 -8.08 -1.94 14.33
N LEU A 130 -6.99 -1.41 13.76
CA LEU A 130 -6.71 0.02 13.75
C LEU A 130 -7.73 0.77 12.91
N HIS A 131 -8.11 0.26 11.73
CA HIS A 131 -9.16 0.87 10.92
C HIS A 131 -10.52 0.86 11.60
N GLU A 132 -10.90 -0.24 12.26
CA GLU A 132 -12.13 -0.32 13.04
C GLU A 132 -12.12 0.70 14.19
N PHE A 133 -11.02 0.75 14.96
CA PHE A 133 -10.86 1.69 16.07
C PHE A 133 -10.94 3.15 15.62
N VAL A 134 -10.21 3.53 14.56
CA VAL A 134 -10.22 4.89 14.04
C VAL A 134 -11.60 5.28 13.50
N SER A 135 -12.28 4.36 12.81
CA SER A 135 -13.63 4.60 12.29
C SER A 135 -14.65 4.81 13.42
N ALA A 136 -14.58 4.01 14.48
CA ALA A 136 -15.43 4.18 15.66
C ALA A 136 -15.19 5.52 16.36
N ARG A 137 -13.94 5.99 16.40
CA ARG A 137 -13.57 7.28 16.97
C ARG A 137 -14.04 8.46 16.13
N ALA A 138 -13.93 8.36 14.81
CA ALA A 138 -14.44 9.37 13.88
C ALA A 138 -15.97 9.52 14.01
N ALA A 139 -16.70 8.41 14.08
CA ALA A 139 -18.15 8.41 14.26
C ALA A 139 -18.59 9.03 15.61
N ALA A 140 -17.80 8.85 16.67
CA ALA A 140 -18.09 9.44 17.97
C ALA A 140 -17.75 10.95 18.07
N ALA A 141 -16.98 11.48 17.12
CA ALA A 141 -16.59 12.89 17.07
C ALA A 141 -17.45 13.73 16.12
N ALA A 142 -18.31 13.09 15.32
CA ALA A 142 -19.30 13.72 14.44
C ALA A 142 -20.61 14.02 15.18
#